data_AF-A0A5P1E7N1-F1
#
_entry.id   AF-A0A5P1E7N1-F1
#
_cell.length_a   1.000
_cell.length_b   1.000
_cell.length_c   1.000
_cell.angle_alpha   90.00
_cell.angle_beta   90.00
_cell.angle_gamma   90.00
#
_symmetry.space_group_name_H-M   'P 1'
#
loop_
_entity.id
_entity.type
_entity.pdbx_description
1 polymer ?
#
loop_
_entity_poly.entity_id
_entity_poly.type
_entity_poly.pdbx_seq_one_letter_code
_entity_poly.pdbx_strand_id
1 'polypeptide(L)'
;MGGSFFELLTSSDFYKNTKVGDISGSFRWAPFLALQNSDTFLTMLLLLSKYRMKSLPVVDLGEGKIENIITQSAVVHMLAECAGLHWFESWGTKKLLELGLPIMKPDRIVKVSEDEPVLNAFQMMRKKGIGGLPVVDESGKNPVGNISIRDVQYLLTAPDIYKEYRSISVKNFLTAVRNYLEKNQEVSPMLRGVITCKRDDTIKDIILKLDSEKIHRIYVVNEENNLEGVITLRDIISKLVHEPHGYFGDFFDGVVPLPQNSRV
;
A
#
# COMPACT_ATOMS: atom_id res chain seq x y z
N MET A 1 -32.18 10.76 17.94
CA MET A 1 -32.22 10.49 16.50
C MET A 1 -30.79 10.56 15.99
N GLY A 2 -30.10 9.42 15.91
CA GLY A 2 -28.73 9.35 15.44
C GLY A 2 -28.73 9.09 13.94
N GLY A 3 -28.69 10.16 13.14
CA GLY A 3 -28.28 10.01 11.75
C GLY A 3 -26.84 9.52 11.72
N SER A 4 -26.51 8.60 10.81
CA SER A 4 -25.13 8.14 10.68
C SER A 4 -24.25 9.36 10.38
N PHE A 5 -23.07 9.50 11.02
CA PHE A 5 -22.13 10.59 10.72
C PHE A 5 -21.91 10.78 9.21
N PHE A 6 -21.98 9.69 8.44
CA PHE A 6 -21.82 9.70 7.00
C PHE A 6 -23.02 10.25 6.25
N GLU A 7 -24.25 10.07 6.74
CA GLU A 7 -25.44 10.75 6.21
C GLU A 7 -25.32 12.27 6.41
N LEU A 8 -24.84 12.71 7.58
CA LEU A 8 -24.57 14.12 7.84
C LEU A 8 -23.45 14.67 6.94
N LEU A 9 -22.36 13.91 6.75
CA LEU A 9 -21.25 14.31 5.88
C LEU A 9 -21.73 14.48 4.43
N THR A 10 -22.35 13.45 3.86
CA THR A 10 -22.78 13.44 2.45
C THR A 10 -23.92 14.42 2.15
N SER A 11 -24.75 14.75 3.15
CA SER A 11 -25.79 15.77 3.00
C SER A 11 -25.30 17.21 3.24
N SER A 12 -24.12 17.39 3.84
CA SER A 12 -23.57 18.70 4.22
C SER A 12 -23.24 19.59 3.02
N ASP A 13 -23.39 20.91 3.21
CA ASP A 13 -22.99 21.91 2.23
C ASP A 13 -21.49 21.88 1.95
N PHE A 14 -20.68 21.56 2.96
CA PHE A 14 -19.24 21.38 2.79
C PHE A 14 -18.94 20.29 1.76
N TYR A 15 -19.54 19.10 1.92
CA TYR A 15 -19.30 17.99 0.99
C TYR A 15 -19.80 18.29 -0.44
N LYS A 16 -20.96 18.96 -0.57
CA LYS A 16 -21.57 19.24 -1.87
C LYS A 16 -20.90 20.36 -2.65
N ASN A 17 -20.36 21.38 -1.96
CA ASN A 17 -19.92 22.62 -2.60
C ASN A 17 -18.40 22.82 -2.59
N THR A 18 -17.63 22.06 -1.80
CA THR A 18 -16.16 22.14 -1.82
C THR A 18 -15.63 21.71 -3.17
N LYS A 19 -14.89 22.57 -3.86
CA LYS A 19 -14.30 22.24 -5.16
C LYS A 19 -12.97 21.53 -4.97
N VAL A 20 -12.61 20.69 -5.95
CA VAL A 20 -11.30 20.01 -5.97
C VAL A 20 -10.15 21.01 -5.87
N GLY A 21 -10.28 22.19 -6.51
CA GLY A 21 -9.28 23.26 -6.42
C GLY A 21 -9.09 23.84 -5.02
N ASP A 22 -10.11 23.81 -4.17
CA ASP A 22 -10.05 24.32 -2.81
C ASP A 22 -9.25 23.39 -1.89
N ILE A 23 -9.21 22.09 -2.22
CA ILE A 23 -8.53 21.07 -1.42
C ILE A 23 -7.21 20.60 -2.03
N SER A 24 -7.00 20.77 -3.34
CA SER A 24 -5.80 20.26 -4.03
C SER A 24 -4.50 20.78 -3.41
N GLY A 25 -4.46 22.05 -3.00
CA GLY A 25 -3.30 22.66 -2.32
C GLY A 25 -3.04 22.17 -0.89
N SER A 26 -3.99 21.44 -0.27
CA SER A 26 -3.88 20.95 1.12
C SER A 26 -3.15 19.60 1.23
N PHE A 27 -3.01 18.85 0.13
CA PHE A 27 -2.34 17.55 0.09
C PHE A 27 -0.89 17.68 -0.41
N ARG A 28 0.05 18.01 0.50
CA ARG A 28 1.54 17.95 0.34
C ARG A 28 2.13 18.13 -1.08
N TRP A 29 2.59 19.35 -1.38
CA TRP A 29 3.91 19.83 -1.88
C TRP A 29 4.99 18.91 -2.52
N ALA A 30 4.68 17.72 -3.04
CA ALA A 30 5.61 17.05 -3.96
C ALA A 30 5.41 17.63 -5.37
N PRO A 31 6.48 17.80 -6.16
CA PRO A 31 6.35 18.18 -7.57
C PRO A 31 5.47 17.15 -8.28
N PHE A 32 4.78 17.57 -9.33
CA PHE A 32 4.12 16.64 -10.23
C PHE A 32 5.20 15.84 -10.98
N LEU A 33 5.54 14.65 -10.48
CA LEU A 33 6.47 13.74 -11.13
C LEU A 33 5.72 12.84 -12.10
N ALA A 34 5.92 13.10 -13.38
CA ALA A 34 5.40 12.28 -14.46
C ALA A 34 6.55 11.59 -15.20
N LEU A 35 6.20 10.51 -15.88
CA LEU A 35 7.06 9.83 -16.85
C LEU A 35 6.63 10.21 -18.27
N GLN A 36 7.54 10.13 -19.21
CA GLN A 36 7.30 10.13 -20.65
C GLN A 36 7.49 8.71 -21.19
N ASN A 37 6.94 8.41 -22.38
CA ASN A 37 7.12 7.10 -23.02
C ASN A 37 8.59 6.76 -23.34
N SER A 38 9.46 7.76 -23.40
CA SER A 38 10.92 7.60 -23.58
C SER A 38 11.68 7.34 -22.28
N ASP A 39 11.04 7.49 -21.11
CA ASP A 39 11.71 7.26 -19.84
C ASP A 39 12.03 5.79 -19.62
N THR A 40 13.12 5.54 -18.92
CA THR A 40 13.60 4.19 -18.71
C THR A 40 12.82 3.47 -17.61
N PHE A 41 12.84 2.15 -17.68
CA PHE A 41 12.36 1.29 -16.61
C PHE A 41 13.03 1.58 -15.25
N LEU A 42 14.31 1.92 -15.27
CA LEU A 42 15.05 2.32 -14.06
C LEU A 42 14.48 3.60 -13.45
N THR A 43 14.18 4.62 -14.26
CA THR A 43 13.53 5.87 -13.82
C THR A 43 12.24 5.54 -13.06
N MET A 44 11.37 4.74 -13.67
CA MET A 44 10.10 4.32 -13.08
C MET A 44 10.30 3.63 -11.72
N LEU A 45 11.21 2.65 -11.65
CA LEU A 45 11.47 1.90 -10.42
C LEU A 45 12.09 2.79 -9.31
N LEU A 46 12.96 3.74 -9.66
CA LEU A 46 13.54 4.69 -8.71
C LEU A 46 12.47 5.63 -8.15
N LEU A 47 11.60 6.18 -8.99
CA LEU A 47 10.51 7.06 -8.58
C LEU A 47 9.54 6.35 -7.61
N LEU A 48 9.17 5.10 -7.90
CA LEU A 48 8.30 4.30 -7.04
C LEU A 48 8.98 3.92 -5.71
N SER A 49 10.28 3.62 -5.74
CA SER A 49 10.99 3.10 -4.58
C SER A 49 11.61 4.20 -3.71
N LYS A 50 12.69 4.82 -4.19
CA LYS A 50 13.48 5.81 -3.46
C LYS A 50 12.70 7.10 -3.23
N TYR A 51 11.99 7.59 -4.24
CA TYR A 51 11.18 8.82 -4.17
C TYR A 51 9.75 8.58 -3.68
N ARG A 52 9.40 7.33 -3.36
CA ARG A 52 8.17 6.92 -2.67
C ARG A 52 6.88 7.32 -3.38
N MET A 53 6.91 7.42 -4.70
CA MET A 53 5.70 7.65 -5.48
C MET A 53 4.80 6.43 -5.45
N LYS A 54 3.50 6.64 -5.25
CA LYS A 54 2.49 5.56 -5.19
C LYS A 54 1.91 5.23 -6.56
N SER A 55 1.98 6.19 -7.47
CA SER A 55 1.54 6.10 -8.85
C SER A 55 2.31 7.11 -9.66
N LEU A 56 2.53 6.81 -10.94
CA LEU A 56 3.27 7.68 -11.86
C LEU A 56 2.39 7.96 -13.08
N PRO A 57 1.93 9.19 -13.30
CA PRO A 57 1.30 9.56 -14.55
C PRO A 57 2.32 9.46 -15.68
N VAL A 58 1.87 8.96 -16.84
CA VAL A 58 2.61 8.99 -18.09
C VAL A 58 2.00 10.10 -18.94
N VAL A 59 2.81 11.04 -19.40
CA VAL A 59 2.37 12.24 -20.09
C VAL A 59 2.99 12.38 -21.47
N ASP A 60 2.22 12.94 -22.38
CA ASP A 60 2.73 13.59 -23.58
C ASP A 60 2.87 15.09 -23.28
N LEU A 61 4.11 15.55 -23.18
CA LEU A 61 4.42 16.97 -22.93
C LEU A 61 4.10 17.86 -24.14
N GLY A 62 4.08 17.31 -25.36
CA GLY A 62 3.72 18.05 -26.56
C GLY A 62 2.24 18.39 -26.59
N GLU A 63 1.38 17.44 -26.20
CA GLU A 63 -0.08 17.61 -26.16
C GLU A 63 -0.62 18.11 -24.80
N GLY A 64 0.22 18.14 -23.76
CA GLY A 64 -0.21 18.52 -22.41
C GLY A 64 -1.20 17.52 -21.80
N LYS A 65 -1.08 16.24 -22.16
CA LYS A 65 -2.07 15.20 -21.87
C LYS A 65 -1.48 14.10 -20.97
N ILE A 66 -2.28 13.61 -20.03
CA ILE A 66 -1.98 12.37 -19.30
C ILE A 66 -2.48 11.21 -20.17
N GLU A 67 -1.56 10.41 -20.67
CA GLU A 67 -1.87 9.22 -21.47
C GLU A 67 -2.23 8.02 -20.60
N ASN A 68 -1.54 7.84 -19.48
CA ASN A 68 -1.73 6.68 -18.61
C ASN A 68 -1.31 6.97 -17.16
N ILE A 69 -1.58 6.02 -16.24
CA ILE A 69 -1.12 6.06 -14.85
C ILE A 69 -0.58 4.68 -14.47
N ILE A 70 0.71 4.61 -14.16
CA ILE A 70 1.35 3.41 -13.62
C ILE A 70 1.05 3.32 -12.13
N THR A 71 0.43 2.21 -11.70
CA THR A 71 0.09 1.94 -10.30
C THR A 71 1.03 0.89 -9.70
N GLN A 72 1.05 0.77 -8.36
CA GLN A 72 1.80 -0.31 -7.71
C GLN A 72 1.35 -1.70 -8.19
N SER A 73 0.05 -1.93 -8.37
CA SER A 73 -0.48 -3.20 -8.85
C SER A 73 0.01 -3.53 -10.26
N ALA A 74 0.10 -2.54 -11.15
CA ALA A 74 0.66 -2.73 -12.49
C ALA A 74 2.14 -3.13 -12.43
N VAL A 75 2.90 -2.56 -11.50
CA VAL A 75 4.33 -2.87 -11.32
C VAL A 75 4.54 -4.26 -10.71
N VAL A 76 3.69 -4.71 -9.77
CA VAL A 76 3.72 -6.10 -9.31
C VAL A 76 3.49 -7.06 -10.48
N HIS A 77 2.44 -6.80 -11.28
CA HIS A 77 2.10 -7.65 -12.41
C HIS A 77 3.22 -7.71 -13.45
N MET A 78 3.79 -6.57 -13.83
CA MET A 78 4.90 -6.52 -14.76
C MET A 78 6.14 -7.27 -14.23
N LEU A 79 6.46 -7.16 -12.93
CA LEU A 79 7.56 -7.96 -12.35
C LEU A 79 7.26 -9.45 -12.38
N ALA A 80 6.00 -9.86 -12.21
CA ALA A 80 5.58 -11.26 -12.34
C ALA A 80 5.73 -11.75 -13.80
N GLU A 81 5.39 -10.92 -14.79
CA GLU A 81 5.58 -11.22 -16.22
C GLU A 81 7.05 -11.36 -16.62
N CYS A 82 7.99 -10.87 -15.80
CA CYS A 82 9.42 -11.07 -16.02
C CYS A 82 9.90 -12.49 -15.66
N ALA A 83 9.04 -13.35 -15.10
CA ALA A 83 9.36 -14.74 -14.84
C ALA A 83 9.81 -15.46 -16.13
N GLY A 84 10.92 -16.20 -16.04
CA GLY A 84 11.57 -16.83 -17.19
C GLY A 84 12.64 -15.98 -17.86
N LEU A 85 12.71 -14.66 -17.59
CA LEU A 85 13.82 -13.84 -18.06
C LEU A 85 15.07 -14.11 -17.21
N HIS A 86 16.22 -14.27 -17.86
CA HIS A 86 17.47 -14.65 -17.18
C HIS A 86 17.83 -13.73 -16.01
N TRP A 87 17.68 -12.41 -16.18
CA TRP A 87 17.97 -11.43 -15.13
C TRP A 87 17.03 -11.61 -13.92
N PHE A 88 15.76 -11.93 -14.18
CA PHE A 88 14.76 -12.11 -13.14
C PHE A 88 14.95 -13.44 -12.42
N GLU A 89 15.30 -14.51 -13.11
CA GLU A 89 15.61 -15.79 -12.47
C GLU A 89 16.87 -15.72 -11.60
N SER A 90 17.90 -14.98 -12.04
CA SER A 90 19.12 -14.77 -11.26
C SER A 90 18.88 -14.02 -9.94
N TRP A 91 17.95 -13.07 -9.94
CA TRP A 91 17.64 -12.27 -8.74
C TRP A 91 16.48 -12.84 -7.92
N GLY A 92 15.43 -13.32 -8.58
CA GLY A 92 14.19 -13.80 -8.00
C GLY A 92 14.34 -15.10 -7.20
N THR A 93 15.37 -15.90 -7.47
CA THR A 93 15.68 -17.11 -6.71
C THR A 93 16.30 -16.85 -5.33
N LYS A 94 16.75 -15.61 -5.07
CA LYS A 94 17.28 -15.21 -3.77
C LYS A 94 16.18 -15.24 -2.71
N LYS A 95 16.54 -15.68 -1.51
CA LYS A 95 15.64 -15.68 -0.35
C LYS A 95 15.49 -14.28 0.23
N LEU A 96 14.36 -14.01 0.90
CA LEU A 96 14.14 -12.72 1.57
C LEU A 96 15.29 -12.37 2.55
N LEU A 97 15.73 -13.36 3.33
CA LEU A 97 16.81 -13.18 4.32
C LEU A 97 18.14 -12.76 3.66
N GLU A 98 18.44 -13.27 2.46
CA GLU A 98 19.68 -12.98 1.73
C GLU A 98 19.72 -11.52 1.26
N LEU A 99 18.55 -10.93 1.04
CA LEU A 99 18.40 -9.51 0.67
C LEU A 99 18.26 -8.59 1.89
N GLY A 100 18.31 -9.14 3.10
CA GLY A 100 18.05 -8.38 4.33
C GLY A 100 16.62 -7.85 4.40
N LEU A 101 15.66 -8.64 3.90
CA LEU A 101 14.23 -8.40 4.06
C LEU A 101 13.66 -9.31 5.16
N PRO A 102 12.67 -8.85 5.94
CA PRO A 102 12.06 -7.50 5.94
C PRO A 102 13.02 -6.43 6.49
N ILE A 103 12.92 -5.19 5.99
CA ILE A 103 13.77 -4.06 6.44
C ILE A 103 13.40 -3.60 7.86
N MET A 104 12.10 -3.61 8.15
CA MET A 104 11.55 -3.17 9.44
C MET A 104 11.70 -4.28 10.49
N LYS A 105 12.19 -3.91 11.67
CA LYS A 105 12.30 -4.84 12.80
C LYS A 105 10.92 -5.20 13.39
N PRO A 106 10.76 -6.42 13.96
CA PRO A 106 9.49 -6.89 14.51
C PRO A 106 8.83 -5.95 15.53
N ASP A 107 9.61 -5.36 16.44
CA ASP A 107 9.17 -4.44 17.50
C ASP A 107 8.63 -3.10 16.97
N ARG A 108 8.95 -2.77 15.72
CA ARG A 108 8.53 -1.53 15.05
C ARG A 108 7.35 -1.72 14.11
N ILE A 109 6.86 -2.94 13.95
CA ILE A 109 5.70 -3.20 13.09
C ILE A 109 4.48 -2.54 13.72
N VAL A 110 3.88 -1.62 12.97
CA VAL A 110 2.59 -1.04 13.34
C VAL A 110 1.52 -2.08 13.01
N LYS A 111 0.78 -2.52 14.03
CA LYS A 111 -0.28 -3.53 13.97
C LYS A 111 -1.48 -3.07 14.78
N VAL A 112 -2.63 -3.69 14.57
CA VAL A 112 -3.87 -3.41 15.33
C VAL A 112 -4.47 -4.73 15.82
N SER A 113 -4.93 -4.80 17.06
CA SER A 113 -5.65 -5.97 17.56
C SER A 113 -7.03 -6.08 16.92
N GLU A 114 -7.52 -7.31 16.70
CA GLU A 114 -8.82 -7.56 16.11
C GLU A 114 -10.00 -7.01 16.93
N ASP A 115 -9.81 -6.80 18.24
CA ASP A 115 -10.82 -6.29 19.16
C ASP A 115 -10.80 -4.76 19.30
N GLU A 116 -9.76 -4.10 18.80
CA GLU A 116 -9.69 -2.64 18.83
C GLU A 116 -10.73 -2.00 17.91
N PRO A 117 -11.20 -0.77 18.22
CA PRO A 117 -12.04 -0.01 17.30
C PRO A 117 -11.39 0.20 15.93
N VAL A 118 -12.13 -0.08 14.85
CA VAL A 118 -11.60 0.07 13.48
C VAL A 118 -11.12 1.50 13.17
N LEU A 119 -11.73 2.51 13.79
CA LEU A 119 -11.31 3.90 13.66
C LEU A 119 -9.87 4.13 14.15
N ASN A 120 -9.42 3.39 15.17
CA ASN A 120 -8.03 3.46 15.63
C ASN A 120 -7.07 3.01 14.53
N ALA A 121 -7.41 1.95 13.79
CA ALA A 121 -6.61 1.48 12.65
C ALA A 121 -6.44 2.59 11.59
N PHE A 122 -7.52 3.26 11.19
CA PHE A 122 -7.46 4.35 10.20
C PHE A 122 -6.71 5.58 10.73
N GLN A 123 -6.89 5.93 12.01
CA GLN A 123 -6.14 7.02 12.65
C GLN A 123 -4.64 6.70 12.73
N MET A 124 -4.27 5.46 13.05
CA MET A 124 -2.89 4.98 13.05
C MET A 124 -2.28 5.06 11.64
N MET A 125 -3.00 4.62 10.62
CA MET A 125 -2.58 4.75 9.22
C MET A 125 -2.28 6.20 8.84
N ARG A 126 -3.19 7.11 9.18
CA ARG A 126 -3.00 8.56 8.95
C ARG A 126 -1.79 9.10 9.72
N LYS A 127 -1.68 8.82 11.02
CA LYS A 127 -0.61 9.32 11.89
C LYS A 127 0.77 8.81 11.49
N LYS A 128 0.85 7.55 11.05
CA LYS A 128 2.11 6.89 10.66
C LYS A 128 2.41 6.99 9.16
N GLY A 129 1.48 7.50 8.34
CA GLY A 129 1.64 7.65 6.90
C GLY A 129 1.72 6.30 6.15
N ILE A 130 1.02 5.28 6.64
CA ILE A 130 1.04 3.91 6.10
C ILE A 130 -0.31 3.53 5.51
N GLY A 131 -0.29 2.74 4.42
CA GLY A 131 -1.50 2.39 3.66
C GLY A 131 -2.28 1.17 4.18
N GLY A 132 -1.81 0.55 5.24
CA GLY A 132 -2.54 -0.49 5.96
C GLY A 132 -1.71 -1.23 6.99
N LEU A 133 -2.37 -2.14 7.69
CA LEU A 133 -1.93 -2.74 8.94
C LEU A 133 -2.27 -4.24 8.95
N PRO A 134 -1.39 -5.08 9.51
CA PRO A 134 -1.77 -6.41 9.94
C PRO A 134 -2.73 -6.28 11.12
N VAL A 135 -3.82 -7.04 11.04
CA VAL A 135 -4.72 -7.28 12.16
C VAL A 135 -4.18 -8.50 12.89
N VAL A 136 -3.96 -8.39 14.19
CA VAL A 136 -3.42 -9.47 15.02
C VAL A 136 -4.45 -9.97 16.02
N ASP A 137 -4.29 -11.22 16.44
CA ASP A 137 -5.11 -11.83 17.50
C ASP A 137 -4.94 -11.13 18.85
N GLU A 138 -5.68 -11.61 19.86
CA GLU A 138 -5.60 -11.13 21.26
C GLU A 138 -4.18 -11.21 21.83
N SER A 139 -3.37 -12.20 21.42
CA SER A 139 -1.97 -12.32 21.85
C SER A 139 -1.07 -11.22 21.28
N GLY A 140 -1.54 -10.55 20.24
CA GLY A 140 -0.83 -9.53 19.49
C GLY A 140 0.30 -10.08 18.61
N LYS A 141 0.43 -11.40 18.47
CA LYS A 141 1.55 -12.03 17.75
C LYS A 141 1.13 -12.55 16.39
N ASN A 142 0.00 -13.25 16.29
CA ASN A 142 -0.39 -13.89 15.04
C ASN A 142 -1.18 -12.93 14.18
N PRO A 143 -0.81 -12.73 12.90
CA PRO A 143 -1.62 -11.95 11.99
C PRO A 143 -2.85 -12.80 11.60
N VAL A 144 -4.05 -12.24 11.78
CA VAL A 144 -5.35 -12.89 11.50
C VAL A 144 -6.13 -12.16 10.40
N GLY A 145 -5.66 -10.98 10.00
CA GLY A 145 -6.28 -10.20 8.93
C GLY A 145 -5.40 -9.07 8.42
N ASN A 146 -5.94 -8.32 7.47
CA ASN A 146 -5.35 -7.11 6.93
C ASN A 146 -6.42 -6.04 6.81
N ILE A 147 -6.09 -4.82 7.22
CA ILE A 147 -6.92 -3.65 6.97
C ILE A 147 -6.11 -2.59 6.22
N SER A 148 -6.71 -2.00 5.19
CA SER A 148 -6.11 -1.01 4.31
C SER A 148 -6.84 0.33 4.39
N ILE A 149 -6.16 1.41 4.02
CA ILE A 149 -6.80 2.73 3.98
C ILE A 149 -7.95 2.80 2.97
N ARG A 150 -7.96 1.91 1.95
CA ARG A 150 -9.05 1.85 0.97
C ARG A 150 -10.34 1.33 1.60
N ASP A 151 -10.23 0.51 2.65
CA ASP A 151 -11.37 -0.11 3.30
C ASP A 151 -12.23 0.93 4.04
N VAL A 152 -11.68 2.13 4.32
CA VAL A 152 -12.44 3.26 4.88
C VAL A 152 -13.66 3.63 4.03
N GLN A 153 -13.65 3.32 2.73
CA GLN A 153 -14.80 3.58 1.85
C GLN A 153 -16.05 2.81 2.30
N TYR A 154 -15.91 1.63 2.90
CA TYR A 154 -17.07 0.85 3.36
C TYR A 154 -17.76 1.48 4.57
N LEU A 155 -17.11 2.44 5.23
CA LEU A 155 -17.79 3.30 6.20
C LEU A 155 -18.87 4.16 5.53
N LEU A 156 -18.67 4.52 4.26
CA LEU A 156 -19.55 5.37 3.46
C LEU A 156 -20.54 4.54 2.62
N THR A 157 -20.06 3.47 1.98
CA THR A 157 -20.82 2.72 0.97
C THR A 157 -21.64 1.56 1.53
N ALA A 158 -21.34 1.14 2.77
CA ALA A 158 -22.05 0.08 3.46
C ALA A 158 -22.58 0.58 4.83
N PRO A 159 -23.51 1.55 4.84
CA PRO A 159 -23.96 2.20 6.07
C PRO A 159 -24.59 1.23 7.06
N ASP A 160 -25.17 0.12 6.58
CA ASP A 160 -25.75 -0.94 7.41
C ASP A 160 -24.73 -1.58 8.37
N ILE A 161 -23.43 -1.55 8.04
CA ILE A 161 -22.35 -2.02 8.93
C ILE A 161 -22.30 -1.21 10.23
N TYR A 162 -22.75 0.05 10.19
CA TYR A 162 -22.58 1.04 11.25
C TYR A 162 -23.89 1.49 11.91
N LYS A 163 -25.05 1.08 11.39
CA LYS A 163 -26.35 1.60 11.84
C LYS A 163 -26.64 1.34 13.33
N GLU A 164 -26.06 0.30 13.92
CA GLU A 164 -26.39 -0.14 15.28
C GLU A 164 -25.27 0.04 16.32
N TYR A 165 -24.07 0.48 15.91
CA TYR A 165 -22.90 0.48 16.79
C TYR A 165 -22.26 1.86 16.91
N ARG A 166 -22.07 2.34 18.15
CA ARG A 166 -21.23 3.53 18.44
C ARG A 166 -19.75 3.29 18.10
N SER A 167 -19.31 2.04 18.15
CA SER A 167 -17.96 1.59 17.82
C SER A 167 -18.03 0.15 17.31
N ILE A 168 -17.29 -0.17 16.26
CA ILE A 168 -17.14 -1.52 15.73
C ILE A 168 -15.67 -1.95 15.87
N SER A 169 -15.43 -3.18 16.31
CA SER A 169 -14.08 -3.74 16.34
C SER A 169 -13.57 -3.97 14.91
N VAL A 170 -12.25 -4.06 14.75
CA VAL A 170 -11.64 -4.40 13.46
C VAL A 170 -12.17 -5.75 12.94
N LYS A 171 -12.30 -6.76 13.81
CA LYS A 171 -12.86 -8.07 13.47
C LYS A 171 -14.27 -7.97 12.89
N ASN A 172 -15.17 -7.29 13.60
CA ASN A 172 -16.56 -7.16 13.18
C ASN A 172 -16.68 -6.34 11.91
N PHE A 173 -15.84 -5.31 11.75
CA PHE A 173 -15.76 -4.54 10.51
C PHE A 173 -15.36 -5.43 9.33
N LEU A 174 -14.25 -6.16 9.44
CA LEU A 174 -13.79 -7.04 8.37
C LEU A 174 -14.84 -8.09 8.01
N THR A 175 -15.50 -8.70 9.00
CA THR A 175 -16.60 -9.65 8.77
C THR A 175 -17.76 -9.00 8.03
N ALA A 176 -18.19 -7.82 8.46
CA ALA A 176 -19.31 -7.13 7.83
C ALA A 176 -19.00 -6.71 6.38
N VAL A 177 -17.78 -6.25 6.10
CA VAL A 177 -17.36 -5.92 4.73
C VAL A 177 -17.24 -7.20 3.88
N ARG A 178 -16.75 -8.32 4.42
CA ARG A 178 -16.73 -9.60 3.67
C ARG A 178 -18.14 -10.02 3.26
N ASN A 179 -19.10 -9.98 4.20
CA ASN A 179 -20.50 -10.29 3.92
C ASN A 179 -21.10 -9.35 2.87
N TYR A 180 -20.77 -8.06 2.93
CA TYR A 180 -21.19 -7.08 1.93
C TYR A 180 -20.63 -7.42 0.54
N LEU A 181 -19.34 -7.73 0.44
CA LEU A 181 -18.69 -8.07 -0.82
C LEU A 181 -19.26 -9.36 -1.43
N GLU A 182 -19.46 -10.39 -0.62
CA GLU A 182 -20.06 -11.65 -1.05
C GLU A 182 -21.49 -11.45 -1.58
N LYS A 183 -22.30 -10.65 -0.88
CA LYS A 183 -23.67 -10.32 -1.30
C LYS A 183 -23.70 -9.57 -2.64
N ASN A 184 -22.72 -8.70 -2.88
CA ASN A 184 -22.61 -7.92 -4.12
C ASN A 184 -21.77 -8.62 -5.21
N GLN A 185 -21.30 -9.84 -4.97
CA GLN A 185 -20.45 -10.61 -5.90
C GLN A 185 -19.17 -9.86 -6.31
N GLU A 186 -18.64 -9.03 -5.42
CA GLU A 186 -17.42 -8.25 -5.66
C GLU A 186 -16.17 -9.07 -5.34
N VAL A 187 -15.23 -9.12 -6.29
CA VAL A 187 -13.94 -9.77 -6.08
C VAL A 187 -13.01 -8.82 -5.33
N SER A 188 -12.55 -9.22 -4.15
CA SER A 188 -11.65 -8.43 -3.31
C SER A 188 -10.61 -9.30 -2.61
N PRO A 189 -9.34 -8.85 -2.50
CA PRO A 189 -8.33 -9.53 -1.68
C PRO A 189 -8.75 -9.73 -0.23
N MET A 190 -9.66 -8.90 0.28
CA MET A 190 -10.13 -8.95 1.67
C MET A 190 -10.92 -10.24 2.01
N LEU A 191 -11.40 -10.96 0.98
CA LEU A 191 -12.08 -12.24 1.11
C LEU A 191 -11.12 -13.41 1.38
N ARG A 192 -9.83 -13.26 1.06
CA ARG A 192 -8.85 -14.38 1.01
C ARG A 192 -8.03 -14.56 2.28
N GLY A 193 -8.45 -13.93 3.38
CA GLY A 193 -7.74 -14.00 4.67
C GLY A 193 -6.42 -13.22 4.64
N VAL A 194 -5.53 -13.55 5.57
CA VAL A 194 -4.21 -12.93 5.66
C VAL A 194 -3.19 -13.67 4.81
N ILE A 195 -2.49 -12.94 3.96
CA ILE A 195 -1.46 -13.51 3.11
C ILE A 195 -0.09 -13.30 3.77
N THR A 196 0.60 -14.41 4.04
CA THR A 196 1.88 -14.45 4.74
C THR A 196 2.99 -15.11 3.91
N CYS A 197 4.23 -14.90 4.32
CA CYS A 197 5.42 -15.57 3.80
C CYS A 197 6.42 -15.86 4.92
N LYS A 198 7.42 -16.69 4.62
CA LYS A 198 8.54 -16.98 5.52
C LYS A 198 9.83 -16.37 5.00
N ARG A 199 10.83 -16.21 5.87
CA ARG A 199 12.13 -15.56 5.52
C ARG A 199 12.94 -16.32 4.47
N ASP A 200 12.67 -17.60 4.30
CA ASP A 200 13.31 -18.50 3.34
C ASP A 200 12.57 -18.60 1.99
N ASP A 201 11.39 -17.98 1.86
CA ASP A 201 10.69 -17.85 0.58
C ASP A 201 11.52 -17.02 -0.41
N THR A 202 11.42 -17.38 -1.70
CA THR A 202 12.14 -16.68 -2.77
C THR A 202 11.40 -15.43 -3.20
N ILE A 203 12.13 -14.42 -3.67
CA ILE A 203 11.55 -13.16 -4.15
C ILE A 203 10.57 -13.39 -5.32
N LYS A 204 10.88 -14.33 -6.20
CA LYS A 204 10.01 -14.74 -7.30
C LYS A 204 8.67 -15.23 -6.78
N ASP A 205 8.68 -16.15 -5.80
CA ASP A 205 7.44 -16.67 -5.21
C ASP A 205 6.63 -15.56 -4.53
N ILE A 206 7.30 -14.63 -3.84
CA ILE A 206 6.65 -13.46 -3.25
C ILE A 206 5.99 -12.59 -4.32
N ILE A 207 6.70 -12.23 -5.40
CA ILE A 207 6.16 -11.39 -6.47
C ILE A 207 4.95 -12.06 -7.15
N LEU A 208 5.06 -13.35 -7.47
CA LEU A 208 3.95 -14.11 -8.05
C LEU A 208 2.74 -14.16 -7.12
N LYS A 209 2.97 -14.34 -5.81
CA LYS A 209 1.91 -14.33 -4.80
C LYS A 209 1.25 -12.97 -4.64
N LEU A 210 2.04 -11.88 -4.67
CA LEU A 210 1.51 -10.52 -4.65
C LEU A 210 0.61 -10.27 -5.88
N ASP A 211 1.01 -10.74 -7.06
CA ASP A 211 0.23 -10.58 -8.29
C ASP A 211 -1.06 -11.43 -8.27
N SER A 212 -0.97 -12.71 -7.89
CA SER A 212 -2.13 -13.61 -7.87
C SER A 212 -3.19 -13.20 -6.85
N GLU A 213 -2.75 -12.68 -5.71
CA GLU A 213 -3.63 -12.19 -4.64
C GLU A 213 -4.04 -10.74 -4.82
N LYS A 214 -3.51 -10.05 -5.85
CA LYS A 214 -3.77 -8.63 -6.14
C LYS A 214 -3.53 -7.72 -4.92
N ILE A 215 -2.47 -8.03 -4.17
CA ILE A 215 -2.01 -7.28 -3.00
C ILE A 215 -0.64 -6.65 -3.26
N HIS A 216 -0.30 -5.64 -2.47
CA HIS A 216 0.97 -4.88 -2.61
C HIS A 216 1.82 -4.92 -1.33
N ARG A 217 1.43 -5.77 -0.37
CA ARG A 217 2.19 -6.06 0.85
C ARG A 217 1.95 -7.50 1.28
N ILE A 218 2.93 -8.07 1.97
CA ILE A 218 2.87 -9.41 2.55
C ILE A 218 3.49 -9.39 3.95
N TYR A 219 2.98 -10.24 4.83
CA TYR A 219 3.45 -10.33 6.21
C TYR A 219 4.43 -11.49 6.37
N VAL A 220 5.59 -11.22 6.95
CA VAL A 220 6.59 -12.25 7.24
C VAL A 220 6.28 -12.84 8.61
N VAL A 221 6.17 -14.17 8.68
CA VAL A 221 5.92 -14.89 9.94
C VAL A 221 7.03 -15.90 10.22
N ASN A 222 7.22 -16.25 11.49
CA ASN A 222 8.10 -17.34 11.89
C ASN A 222 7.39 -18.70 11.82
N GLU A 223 8.07 -19.77 12.25
CA GLU A 223 7.53 -21.14 12.29
C GLU A 223 6.29 -21.30 13.20
N GLU A 224 6.12 -20.43 14.19
CA GLU A 224 4.97 -20.41 15.09
C GLU A 224 3.82 -19.52 14.57
N ASN A 225 3.92 -19.01 13.33
CA ASN A 225 3.03 -18.01 12.72
C ASN A 225 3.04 -16.62 13.41
N ASN A 226 3.99 -16.36 14.29
CA ASN A 226 4.15 -15.04 14.89
C ASN A 226 4.69 -14.05 13.85
N LEU A 227 4.12 -12.85 13.81
CA LEU A 227 4.49 -11.76 12.91
C LEU A 227 5.91 -11.25 13.18
N GLU A 228 6.78 -11.38 12.17
CA GLU A 228 8.18 -10.93 12.21
C GLU A 228 8.47 -9.74 11.29
N GLY A 229 7.58 -9.45 10.33
CA GLY A 229 7.82 -8.35 9.41
C GLY A 229 6.69 -8.01 8.47
N VAL A 230 6.89 -6.93 7.74
CA VAL A 230 6.07 -6.51 6.61
C VAL A 230 7.01 -6.26 5.44
N ILE A 231 6.65 -6.77 4.28
CA ILE A 231 7.32 -6.47 3.01
C ILE A 231 6.32 -5.81 2.08
N THR A 232 6.69 -4.65 1.56
CA THR A 232 5.93 -3.94 0.52
C THR A 232 6.63 -4.07 -0.83
N LEU A 233 5.90 -3.82 -1.92
CA LEU A 233 6.50 -3.72 -3.25
C LEU A 233 7.71 -2.77 -3.28
N ARG A 234 7.64 -1.65 -2.56
CA ARG A 234 8.76 -0.70 -2.45
C ARG A 234 10.01 -1.34 -1.87
N ASP A 235 9.86 -2.17 -0.84
CA ASP A 235 11.01 -2.83 -0.19
C ASP A 235 11.67 -3.80 -1.18
N ILE A 236 10.87 -4.54 -1.96
CA ILE A 236 11.33 -5.42 -3.04
C ILE A 236 12.08 -4.61 -4.12
N ILE A 237 11.47 -3.56 -4.66
CA ILE A 237 12.10 -2.73 -5.70
C ILE A 237 13.40 -2.10 -5.18
N SER A 238 13.45 -1.66 -3.92
CA SER A 238 14.66 -1.07 -3.33
C SER A 238 15.86 -2.04 -3.25
N LYS A 239 15.60 -3.35 -3.34
CA LYS A 239 16.64 -4.40 -3.41
C LYS A 239 16.95 -4.85 -4.84
N LEU A 240 16.14 -4.41 -5.81
CA LEU A 240 16.33 -4.66 -7.23
C LEU A 240 17.14 -3.55 -7.89
N VAL A 241 16.88 -2.28 -7.52
CA VAL A 241 17.46 -1.12 -8.20
C VAL A 241 18.43 -0.34 -7.34
N HIS A 242 19.45 0.22 -8.00
CA HIS A 242 20.38 1.19 -7.44
C HIS A 242 20.35 2.43 -8.33
N GLU A 243 20.38 3.63 -7.72
CA GLU A 243 20.47 4.87 -8.46
C GLU A 243 21.94 5.16 -8.82
N PRO A 244 22.30 5.20 -10.12
CA PRO A 244 23.64 5.60 -10.52
C PRO A 244 23.97 7.01 -10.00
N HIS A 245 25.24 7.27 -9.70
CA HIS A 245 25.67 8.59 -9.27
C HIS A 245 25.29 9.66 -10.30
N GLY A 246 24.61 10.73 -9.84
CA GLY A 246 24.17 11.83 -10.70
C GLY A 246 23.04 11.48 -11.67
N TYR A 247 22.34 10.35 -11.51
CA TYR A 247 21.31 9.90 -12.46
C TYR A 247 20.22 10.94 -12.74
N PHE A 248 19.77 11.65 -11.71
CA PHE A 248 18.78 12.73 -11.85
C PHE A 248 19.41 14.13 -11.93
N GLY A 249 20.74 14.25 -11.90
CA GLY A 249 21.42 15.54 -11.73
C GLY A 249 20.81 16.34 -10.59
N ASP A 250 20.45 17.58 -10.86
CA ASP A 250 19.91 18.53 -9.89
C ASP A 250 18.36 18.54 -9.87
N PHE A 251 17.70 17.60 -10.57
CA PHE A 251 16.25 17.61 -10.77
C PHE A 251 15.44 17.57 -9.46
N PHE A 252 15.99 16.93 -8.41
CA PHE A 252 15.33 16.82 -7.11
C PHE A 252 15.79 17.84 -6.08
N ASP A 253 16.70 18.75 -6.44
CA ASP A 253 17.28 19.71 -5.50
C ASP A 253 16.20 20.68 -4.99
N GLY A 254 16.00 20.67 -3.67
CA GLY A 254 14.98 21.49 -3.00
C GLY A 254 13.54 21.00 -3.17
N VAL A 255 13.31 19.91 -3.90
CA VAL A 255 11.99 19.46 -4.33
C VAL A 255 11.52 18.20 -3.58
N VAL A 256 12.44 17.29 -3.24
CA VAL A 256 12.14 16.11 -2.41
C VAL A 256 12.94 16.21 -1.12
N PRO A 257 12.31 16.11 0.07
CA PRO A 257 13.04 16.09 1.33
C PRO A 257 14.03 14.92 1.31
N LEU A 258 15.33 15.24 1.42
CA LEU A 258 16.41 14.25 1.46
C LEU A 258 16.11 13.19 2.53
N PRO A 259 16.36 11.89 2.27
CA PRO A 259 16.37 10.89 3.32
C PRO A 259 17.25 11.35 4.48
N GLN A 260 16.84 11.09 5.72
CA GLN A 260 17.56 11.51 6.95
C GLN A 260 19.04 11.08 7.03
N ASN A 261 19.50 10.21 6.13
CA ASN A 261 20.87 9.69 6.08
C ASN A 261 21.69 10.18 4.87
N SER A 262 21.20 11.15 4.10
CA SER A 262 21.99 11.76 3.03
C SER A 262 23.02 12.72 3.63
N ARG A 263 24.29 12.33 3.68
CA ARG A 263 25.40 13.29 3.88
C ARG A 263 25.75 13.89 2.52
N VAL A 264 25.64 15.22 2.43
CA VAL A 264 26.39 16.01 1.45
C VAL A 264 27.86 15.97 1.83
#